data_AF-A0A3L8SCK5-F1
#
_entry.id   AF-A0A3L8SCK5-F1
#
_cell.length_a   1.000
_cell.length_b   1.000
_cell.length_c   1.000
_cell.angle_alpha   90.00
_cell.angle_beta   90.00
_cell.angle_gamma   90.00
#
_symmetry.space_group_name_H-M   'P 1'
#
loop_
_entity.id
_entity.type
_entity.pdbx_description
1 polymer ?
#
loop_
_entity_poly.entity_id
_entity_poly.type
_entity_poly.pdbx_seq_one_letter_code
_entity_poly.pdbx_strand_id
1 'polypeptide(L)'
;MASAPFGKAVPLPVGSLPSGLCIAQSLKIPQDRKDKSIDFDRIIRQLLETPNARAIVIFANDEDIRQILAAAKRADQVGHFLWVGSDTWGSKVSPLLQQEDVAEGAITILPKRATIEEQKGQKNICRQS
;
A
#
# COMPACT_ATOMS: atom_id res chain seq x y z
N MET A 1 -24.85 6.03 -0.47
CA MET A 1 -23.56 5.83 -1.17
C MET A 1 -22.88 7.19 -1.29
N ALA A 2 -21.83 7.45 -0.53
CA ALA A 2 -21.06 8.68 -0.70
C ALA A 2 -20.14 8.50 -1.91
N SER A 3 -20.38 9.28 -2.97
CA SER A 3 -19.45 9.39 -4.10
C SER A 3 -18.16 10.03 -3.58
N ALA A 4 -17.10 9.24 -3.44
CA ALA A 4 -15.79 9.80 -3.15
C ALA A 4 -15.25 10.50 -4.42
N PRO A 5 -14.62 11.69 -4.30
CA PRO A 5 -14.01 12.35 -5.45
C PRO A 5 -12.89 11.49 -6.04
N PHE A 6 -12.89 11.38 -7.36
CA PHE A 6 -11.87 10.66 -8.13
C PHE A 6 -10.47 11.15 -7.72
N GLY A 7 -9.60 10.24 -7.29
CA GLY A 7 -8.21 10.55 -6.90
C GLY A 7 -7.95 10.78 -5.40
N LYS A 8 -8.95 10.64 -4.50
CA LYS A 8 -8.68 10.59 -3.06
C LYS A 8 -8.63 9.15 -2.55
N ALA A 9 -7.58 8.79 -1.82
CA ALA A 9 -7.52 7.55 -1.08
C ALA A 9 -8.69 7.49 -0.07
N VAL A 10 -9.57 6.50 -0.24
CA VAL A 10 -10.68 6.23 0.67
C VAL A 10 -10.20 5.19 1.69
N PRO A 11 -10.22 5.50 3.00
CA PRO A 11 -9.92 4.53 4.04
C PRO A 11 -10.84 3.31 3.93
N LEU A 12 -10.31 2.11 4.19
CA LEU A 12 -11.13 0.92 4.21
C LEU A 12 -12.06 0.95 5.44
N PRO A 13 -13.31 0.45 5.33
CA PRO A 13 -14.24 0.46 6.45
C PRO A 13 -13.75 -0.48 7.57
N VAL A 14 -13.59 0.05 8.78
CA VAL A 14 -13.22 -0.72 9.97
C VAL A 14 -14.41 -1.61 10.39
N GLY A 15 -14.11 -2.85 10.79
CA GLY A 15 -15.11 -3.83 11.21
C GLY A 15 -15.20 -5.05 10.29
N SER A 16 -16.25 -5.85 10.49
CA SER A 16 -16.45 -7.09 9.74
C SER A 16 -17.00 -6.81 8.34
N LEU A 17 -16.36 -7.37 7.34
CA LEU A 17 -16.81 -7.40 5.95
C LEU A 17 -17.70 -8.63 5.69
N PRO A 18 -18.54 -8.60 4.64
CA PRO A 18 -19.38 -9.74 4.26
C PRO A 18 -18.60 -11.02 3.93
N SER A 19 -17.31 -10.91 3.60
CA SER A 19 -16.41 -12.03 3.32
C SER A 19 -15.91 -12.77 4.57
N GLY A 20 -16.29 -12.34 5.77
CA GLY A 20 -15.75 -12.87 7.03
C GLY A 20 -14.37 -12.31 7.40
N LEU A 21 -13.87 -11.32 6.65
CA LEU A 21 -12.64 -10.59 6.97
C LEU A 21 -12.96 -9.39 7.88
N CYS A 22 -12.15 -9.15 8.91
CA CYS A 22 -12.27 -7.97 9.77
C CYS A 22 -11.10 -7.01 9.54
N ILE A 23 -11.41 -5.72 9.36
CA ILE A 23 -10.41 -4.66 9.32
C ILE A 23 -10.31 -4.07 10.73
N ALA A 24 -9.18 -4.31 11.39
CA ALA A 24 -8.94 -3.84 12.76
C ALA A 24 -8.78 -2.31 12.83
N GLN A 25 -8.08 -1.73 11.86
CA GLN A 25 -7.86 -0.29 11.78
C GLN A 25 -7.61 0.15 10.33
N SER A 26 -7.89 1.42 10.06
CA SER A 26 -7.58 2.05 8.78
C SER A 26 -6.91 3.39 9.02
N LEU A 27 -5.62 3.47 8.67
CA LEU A 27 -4.80 4.68 8.81
C LEU A 27 -4.59 5.33 7.45
N LYS A 28 -4.43 6.66 7.43
CA LYS A 28 -4.21 7.43 6.21
C LYS A 28 -2.85 8.13 6.27
N ILE A 29 -2.05 7.97 5.22
CA ILE A 29 -0.81 8.73 5.02
C ILE A 29 -1.21 10.11 4.46
N PRO A 30 -0.92 11.22 5.17
CA PRO A 30 -1.21 12.57 4.68
C PRO A 30 -0.39 12.86 3.41
N GLN A 31 -1.04 13.26 2.33
CA GLN A 31 -0.38 13.61 1.06
C GLN A 31 -0.18 15.12 0.86
N ASP A 32 -0.65 15.95 1.79
CA ASP A 32 -0.52 17.41 1.66
C ASP A 32 0.93 17.83 1.95
N ARG A 33 1.60 18.39 0.93
CA ARG A 33 3.01 18.81 0.99
C ARG A 33 3.24 20.06 1.86
N LYS A 34 2.19 20.66 2.40
CA LYS A 34 2.31 21.82 3.31
C LYS A 34 2.73 21.42 4.72
N ASP A 35 2.50 20.18 5.12
CA ASP A 35 2.83 19.73 6.46
C ASP A 35 4.27 19.23 6.53
N LYS A 36 4.96 19.64 7.61
CA LYS A 36 6.35 19.25 7.87
C LYS A 36 6.40 17.72 7.98
N SER A 37 7.32 17.08 7.25
CA SER A 37 7.72 15.66 7.35
C SER A 37 6.68 14.69 7.93
N ILE A 38 6.07 13.85 7.09
CA ILE A 38 5.14 12.79 7.53
C ILE A 38 5.81 11.95 8.63
N ASP A 39 5.15 11.83 9.79
CA ASP A 39 5.61 11.00 10.90
C ASP A 39 5.17 9.55 10.72
N PHE A 40 5.99 8.78 10.00
CA PHE A 40 5.76 7.35 9.79
C PHE A 40 5.93 6.52 11.07
N ASP A 41 6.70 7.00 12.05
CA ASP A 41 6.89 6.29 13.33
C ASP A 41 5.59 6.29 14.13
N ARG A 42 4.83 7.38 14.09
CA ARG A 42 3.47 7.43 14.66
C ARG A 42 2.54 6.39 14.03
N ILE A 43 2.59 6.20 12.72
CA ILE A 43 1.75 5.21 12.02
C ILE A 43 2.10 3.81 12.51
N ILE A 44 3.39 3.45 12.59
CA ILE A 44 3.83 2.15 13.10
C ILE A 44 3.37 1.93 14.55
N ARG A 45 3.46 2.94 15.42
CA ARG A 45 2.97 2.84 16.80
C ARG A 45 1.47 2.55 16.86
N GLN A 46 0.67 3.21 16.02
CA GLN A 46 -0.78 2.94 15.93
C GLN A 46 -1.06 1.52 15.41
N LEU A 47 -0.25 1.03 14.46
CA LEU A 47 -0.37 -0.35 13.99
C LEU A 47 -0.12 -1.37 15.11
N LEU A 48 0.82 -1.09 16.01
CA LEU A 48 1.15 -1.93 17.15
C LEU A 48 0.09 -1.92 18.27
N GLU A 49 -0.85 -0.96 18.28
CA GLU A 49 -1.97 -0.95 19.24
C GLU A 49 -2.96 -2.12 18.99
N THR A 50 -2.91 -2.75 17.81
CA THR A 50 -3.70 -3.94 17.46
C THR A 50 -2.81 -5.17 17.26
N PRO A 51 -2.23 -5.77 18.32
CA PRO A 51 -1.23 -6.84 18.20
C PRO A 51 -1.77 -8.12 17.53
N ASN A 52 -3.09 -8.34 17.57
CA ASN A 52 -3.73 -9.48 16.91
C ASN A 52 -3.74 -9.34 15.38
N ALA A 53 -3.64 -8.11 14.85
CA ALA A 53 -3.63 -7.83 13.42
C ALA A 53 -2.20 -7.71 12.91
N ARG A 54 -1.68 -8.80 12.35
CA ARG A 54 -0.32 -8.84 11.79
C ARG A 54 -0.24 -8.48 10.30
N ALA A 55 -1.35 -8.64 9.57
CA ALA A 55 -1.40 -8.34 8.15
C ALA A 55 -1.69 -6.85 7.91
N ILE A 56 -0.86 -6.19 7.10
CA ILE A 56 -1.02 -4.79 6.70
C ILE A 56 -1.25 -4.75 5.19
N VAL A 57 -2.38 -4.18 4.78
CA VAL A 57 -2.63 -3.84 3.37
C VAL A 57 -2.24 -2.39 3.14
N ILE A 58 -1.30 -2.13 2.24
CA ILE A 58 -0.77 -0.79 1.98
C ILE A 58 -1.06 -0.34 0.54
N PHE A 59 -1.65 0.85 0.44
CA PHE A 59 -1.88 1.58 -0.80
C PHE A 59 -1.09 2.90 -0.74
N ALA A 60 0.14 2.88 -1.24
CA ALA A 60 1.06 4.00 -1.13
C ALA A 60 2.01 4.07 -2.33
N ASN A 61 2.67 5.21 -2.52
CA ASN A 61 3.70 5.35 -3.55
C ASN A 61 5.04 4.77 -3.07
N ASP A 62 6.01 4.68 -3.97
CA ASP A 62 7.33 4.09 -3.70
C ASP A 62 8.05 4.73 -2.50
N GLU A 63 7.94 6.05 -2.33
CA GLU A 63 8.63 6.78 -1.26
C GLU A 63 7.98 6.55 0.10
N ASP A 64 6.66 6.58 0.15
CA ASP A 64 5.87 6.31 1.36
C ASP A 64 6.08 4.86 1.84
N ILE A 65 6.16 3.90 0.90
CA ILE A 65 6.47 2.49 1.21
C ILE A 65 7.88 2.37 1.81
N ARG A 66 8.88 3.01 1.20
CA ARG A 66 10.24 3.01 1.75
C ARG A 66 10.25 3.55 3.18
N GLN A 67 9.61 4.69 3.41
CA GLN A 67 9.65 5.35 4.71
C GLN A 67 8.90 4.58 5.80
N ILE A 68 7.76 3.94 5.48
CA ILE A 68 7.04 3.12 6.45
C ILE A 68 7.80 1.83 6.79
N LEU A 69 8.46 1.19 5.81
CA LEU A 69 9.32 0.03 6.07
C LEU A 69 10.53 0.41 6.93
N ALA A 70 11.14 1.58 6.66
CA ALA A 70 12.23 2.09 7.49
C ALA A 70 11.77 2.42 8.92
N ALA A 71 10.57 2.96 9.09
CA ALA A 71 9.97 3.18 10.41
C ALA A 71 9.73 1.87 11.17
N ALA A 72 9.21 0.85 10.48
CA ALA A 72 9.03 -0.49 11.06
C ALA A 72 10.37 -1.11 11.48
N LYS A 73 11.43 -0.92 10.67
CA LYS A 73 12.80 -1.34 11.02
C LYS A 73 13.31 -0.63 12.28
N ARG A 74 13.17 0.70 12.35
CA ARG A 74 13.58 1.49 13.54
C ARG A 74 12.82 1.10 14.80
N ALA A 75 11.58 0.63 14.66
CA ALA A 75 10.75 0.14 15.75
C ALA A 75 11.02 -1.33 16.13
N ASP A 76 12.05 -1.97 15.54
CA ASP A 76 12.41 -3.38 15.77
C ASP A 76 11.28 -4.37 15.44
N GLN A 77 10.52 -4.08 14.38
CA GLN A 77 9.37 -4.89 13.94
C GLN A 77 9.66 -5.76 12.71
N VAL A 78 10.92 -6.16 12.54
CA VAL A 78 11.33 -7.09 11.47
C VAL A 78 10.63 -8.45 11.70
N GLY A 79 9.97 -8.99 10.67
CA GLY A 79 9.24 -10.26 10.75
C GLY A 79 7.92 -10.24 11.55
N HIS A 80 7.56 -9.10 12.17
CA HIS A 80 6.31 -8.98 12.91
C HIS A 80 5.10 -8.89 11.96
N PHE A 81 5.17 -7.94 11.02
CA PHE A 81 4.10 -7.63 10.08
C PHE A 81 4.22 -8.44 8.79
N LEU A 82 3.07 -8.80 8.22
CA LEU A 82 2.94 -9.35 6.86
C LEU A 82 2.40 -8.25 5.93
N TRP A 83 3.22 -7.83 4.97
CA TRP A 83 2.87 -6.73 4.07
C TRP A 83 2.14 -7.23 2.83
N VAL A 84 1.03 -6.56 2.50
CA VAL A 84 0.29 -6.75 1.25
C VAL A 84 0.27 -5.42 0.48
N GLY A 85 1.05 -5.32 -0.59
CA GLY A 85 1.23 -4.11 -1.38
C GLY A 85 0.35 -4.02 -2.62
N SER A 86 -0.07 -2.80 -2.97
CA SER A 86 -0.75 -2.50 -4.23
C SER A 86 0.16 -2.57 -5.46
N ASP A 87 -0.41 -2.32 -6.64
CA ASP A 87 0.27 -2.31 -7.94
C ASP A 87 1.40 -1.28 -8.05
N THR A 88 1.30 -0.19 -7.29
CA THR A 88 2.37 0.81 -7.15
C THR A 88 3.67 0.22 -6.63
N TRP A 89 3.59 -0.70 -5.67
CA TRP A 89 4.72 -1.52 -5.22
C TRP A 89 5.05 -2.56 -6.30
N GLY A 90 4.09 -3.43 -6.61
CA GLY A 90 4.23 -4.45 -7.65
C GLY A 90 5.53 -5.24 -7.53
N SER A 91 6.30 -5.31 -8.64
CA SER A 91 7.59 -6.01 -8.71
C SER A 91 8.81 -5.11 -8.50
N LYS A 92 8.63 -3.87 -8.01
CA LYS A 92 9.74 -2.93 -7.86
C LYS A 92 10.57 -3.26 -6.62
N VAL A 93 11.89 -3.31 -6.80
CA VAL A 93 12.85 -3.47 -5.70
C VAL A 93 13.23 -2.13 -5.07
N SER A 94 13.09 -1.02 -5.81
CA SER A 94 13.41 0.34 -5.35
C SER A 94 12.91 0.63 -3.93
N PRO A 95 11.61 0.46 -3.59
CA PRO A 95 11.11 0.80 -2.25
C PRO A 95 11.70 -0.04 -1.10
N LEU A 96 12.42 -1.13 -1.40
CA LEU A 96 12.91 -2.10 -0.42
C LEU A 96 14.38 -1.93 -0.06
N LEU A 97 15.12 -1.10 -0.81
CA LEU A 97 16.57 -0.97 -0.62
C LEU A 97 16.90 -0.57 0.83
N GLN A 98 17.69 -1.39 1.53
CA GLN A 98 18.09 -1.31 2.94
C GLN A 98 17.04 -1.76 3.98
N GLN A 99 15.85 -2.17 3.55
CA GLN A 99 14.75 -2.67 4.38
C GLN A 99 14.21 -4.02 3.86
N GLU A 100 15.05 -4.79 3.17
CA GLU A 100 14.68 -6.06 2.54
C GLU A 100 14.21 -7.09 3.59
N ASP A 101 14.82 -7.07 4.77
CA ASP A 101 14.48 -7.89 5.94
C ASP A 101 13.07 -7.61 6.46
N VAL A 102 12.64 -6.35 6.46
CA VAL A 102 11.28 -5.96 6.89
C VAL A 102 10.23 -6.37 5.86
N ALA A 103 10.61 -6.33 4.58
CA ALA A 103 9.72 -6.66 3.47
C ALA A 103 9.72 -8.15 3.11
N GLU A 104 10.50 -8.98 3.80
CA GLU A 104 10.57 -10.41 3.55
C GLU A 104 9.18 -11.05 3.71
N GLY A 105 8.78 -11.84 2.70
CA GLY A 105 7.45 -12.46 2.66
C GLY A 105 6.30 -11.53 2.24
N ALA A 106 6.58 -10.28 1.85
CA ALA A 106 5.56 -9.38 1.33
C ALA A 106 4.89 -9.94 0.07
N ILE A 107 3.57 -9.77 -0.02
CA ILE A 107 2.76 -10.15 -1.18
C ILE A 107 2.37 -8.86 -1.90
N THR A 108 2.61 -8.77 -3.20
CA THR A 108 2.20 -7.60 -3.99
C THR A 108 1.32 -8.01 -5.15
N ILE A 109 0.44 -7.10 -5.54
CA ILE A 109 -0.43 -7.28 -6.71
C ILE A 109 0.25 -6.61 -7.89
N LEU A 110 0.29 -7.27 -9.06
CA LEU A 110 0.70 -6.63 -10.30
C LEU A 110 -0.23 -7.08 -11.43
N PRO A 111 -0.99 -6.16 -12.05
CA PRO A 111 -1.85 -6.52 -13.18
C PRO A 111 -1.03 -7.10 -14.34
N LYS A 112 -1.56 -8.15 -14.98
CA LYS A 112 -0.97 -8.68 -16.21
C LYS A 112 -1.04 -7.62 -17.30
N ARG A 113 0.11 -7.21 -17.83
CA ARG A 113 0.20 -6.30 -18.97
C ARG A 113 0.35 -7.11 -20.26
N ALA A 114 -0.51 -6.85 -21.23
CA ALA A 114 -0.31 -7.30 -22.60
C ALA A 114 0.46 -6.21 -23.35
N THR A 115 1.61 -6.56 -23.93
CA THR A 115 2.30 -5.70 -24.87
C THR A 115 1.45 -5.62 -26.13
N ILE A 116 1.02 -4.42 -26.50
CA ILE A 116 0.41 -4.20 -27.81
C ILE A 116 1.57 -4.26 -28.80
N GLU A 117 1.81 -5.44 -29.38
CA GLU A 117 2.57 -5.49 -30.63
C GLU A 117 1.79 -4.67 -31.64
N GLU A 118 2.45 -3.75 -32.32
CA GLU A 118 1.85 -2.86 -33.30
C GLU A 118 1.42 -3.69 -34.53
N GLN A 119 0.33 -4.44 -34.38
CA GLN A 119 -0.43 -4.97 -35.48
C GLN A 119 -1.03 -3.75 -36.16
N LYS A 120 -0.47 -3.37 -37.33
CA LYS A 120 -1.12 -2.48 -38.30
C LYS A 120 -2.55 -2.99 -38.53
N GLY A 121 -3.52 -2.50 -37.76
CA GLY A 121 -4.90 -2.98 -37.90
C GLY A 121 -5.90 -2.65 -36.78
N GLN A 122 -5.49 -2.46 -35.52
CA GLN A 122 -6.48 -2.27 -34.43
C GLN A 122 -6.12 -1.16 -33.43
N LYS A 123 -5.94 0.07 -33.91
CA LYS A 123 -6.11 1.26 -33.06
C LYS A 123 -7.60 1.38 -32.74
N ASN A 124 -8.08 0.89 -31.60
CA ASN A 124 -9.34 1.32 -30.96
C ASN A 124 -9.63 0.76 -29.54
N ILE A 125 -8.68 0.14 -28.84
CA ILE A 125 -9.00 -0.50 -27.53
C ILE A 125 -8.82 0.41 -26.29
N CYS A 126 -8.07 1.52 -26.37
CA CYS A 126 -7.94 2.46 -25.24
C CYS A 126 -8.26 3.92 -25.62
N ARG A 127 -9.43 4.14 -26.21
CA ARG A 127 -10.10 5.46 -26.22
C ARG A 127 -11.61 5.25 -26.23
N GLN A 128 -12.19 4.99 -25.06
CA GLN A 128 -13.59 5.34 -24.79
C GLN A 128 -13.84 5.26 -23.28
N SER A 129 -13.57 6.38 -22.62
CA SER A 129 -14.25 6.86 -21.41
C SER A 129 -13.88 8.33 -21.23
#